data_AF-A0A528A917-F1
#
_entry.id   AF-A0A528A917-F1
#
_cell.length_a   1.000
_cell.length_b   1.000
_cell.length_c   1.000
_cell.angle_alpha   90.00
_cell.angle_beta   90.00
_cell.angle_gamma   90.00
#
_symmetry.space_group_name_H-M   'P 1'
#
loop_
_entity.id
_entity.type
_entity.pdbx_description
1 polymer ?
#
loop_
_entity_poly.entity_id
_entity_poly.type
_entity_poly.pdbx_seq_one_letter_code
_entity_poly.pdbx_strand_id
1 'polypeptide(L)' 'WGERTVSIRAGEKTVLQAGMCFHFQSGVRPPAFGAAISESFVVTEKGGERLADVARELIVVD' A
#
# COMPACT_ATOMS: atom_id res chain seq x y z
N TRP A 1 5.53 -2.97 -15.96
CA TRP A 1 4.46 -2.40 -15.11
C TRP A 1 5.02 -1.11 -14.54
N GLY A 2 4.71 0.02 -15.17
CA GLY A 2 5.14 1.34 -14.72
C GLY A 2 3.90 2.10 -14.31
N GLU A 3 3.85 2.53 -13.06
CA GLU A 3 2.80 3.40 -12.55
C GLU A 3 2.82 4.70 -13.38
N ARG A 4 1.75 4.99 -14.13
CA ARG A 4 1.68 6.16 -15.02
C ARG A 4 1.38 7.48 -14.27
N THR A 5 1.20 7.41 -12.95
CA THR A 5 0.78 8.55 -12.11
C THR A 5 1.80 8.86 -11.03
N VAL A 6 1.82 8.11 -9.92
CA VAL A 6 2.63 8.42 -8.72
C VAL A 6 3.10 7.12 -8.08
N SER A 7 4.33 7.12 -7.55
CA SER A 7 4.90 5.98 -6.82
C SER A 7 5.29 6.41 -5.41
N ILE A 8 4.84 5.69 -4.38
CA ILE A 8 5.22 5.99 -2.98
C ILE A 8 6.64 5.46 -2.74
N ARG A 9 7.64 6.32 -2.95
CA ARG A 9 9.06 5.99 -2.80
C ARG A 9 9.88 7.21 -2.40
N ALA A 10 11.11 6.95 -1.93
CA ALA A 10 12.04 8.02 -1.62
C ALA A 10 12.28 8.93 -2.84
N GLY A 11 12.18 10.24 -2.62
CA GLY A 11 12.35 11.25 -3.66
C GLY A 11 11.08 11.60 -4.44
N GLU A 12 9.96 10.91 -4.23
CA GLU A 12 8.66 11.35 -4.75
C GLU A 12 8.25 12.68 -4.10
N LYS A 13 7.76 13.63 -4.90
CA LYS A 13 7.39 14.99 -4.49
C LYS A 13 5.94 15.35 -4.78
N THR A 14 5.17 14.48 -5.45
CA THR A 14 3.74 14.72 -5.66
C THR A 14 3.02 14.86 -4.33
N VAL A 15 2.30 15.98 -4.16
CA VAL A 15 1.46 16.23 -2.99
C VAL A 15 0.21 15.33 -3.08
N LEU A 16 -0.09 14.62 -1.99
CA LEU A 16 -1.31 13.81 -1.91
C LEU A 16 -2.55 14.72 -1.92
N GLN A 17 -3.52 14.38 -2.75
CA GLN A 17 -4.80 15.10 -2.86
C GLN A 17 -5.96 14.16 -2.56
N ALA A 18 -7.03 14.70 -1.96
CA ALA A 18 -8.25 13.93 -1.70
C ALA A 18 -8.80 13.29 -2.99
N GLY A 19 -9.25 12.04 -2.88
CA GLY A 19 -9.72 11.22 -3.99
C GLY A 19 -8.64 10.41 -4.71
N MET A 20 -7.35 10.64 -4.44
CA MET A 20 -6.30 9.76 -4.94
C MET A 20 -6.36 8.39 -4.28
N CYS A 21 -6.22 7.31 -5.06
CA CYS A 21 -6.21 5.93 -4.58
C CYS A 21 -4.83 5.31 -4.79
N PHE A 22 -4.35 4.58 -3.79
CA PHE A 22 -3.05 3.92 -3.82
C PHE A 22 -3.14 2.48 -3.34
N HIS A 23 -2.22 1.66 -3.83
CA HIS A 23 -1.88 0.38 -3.23
C HIS A 23 -0.57 0.55 -2.45
N PHE A 24 -0.65 0.52 -1.13
CA PHE A 24 0.51 0.56 -0.26
C PHE A 24 1.04 -0.86 -0.02
N GLN A 25 2.07 -1.23 -0.76
CA GLN A 25 2.61 -2.58 -0.75
C GLN A 25 3.93 -2.65 0.03
N SER A 26 3.91 -3.25 1.22
CA SER A 26 5.12 -3.55 1.99
C SER A 26 5.46 -5.03 1.85
N GLY A 27 6.42 -5.33 0.97
CA GLY A 27 6.88 -6.69 0.72
C GLY A 27 8.35 -6.85 1.08
N VAL A 28 8.68 -7.97 1.73
CA VAL A 28 10.05 -8.42 1.96
C VAL A 28 10.29 -9.73 1.23
N ARG A 29 11.48 -9.86 0.62
CA ARG A 29 11.91 -11.11 -0.03
C ARG A 29 13.30 -11.55 0.43
N PRO A 30 13.42 -12.12 1.64
CA PRO A 30 14.59 -12.92 2.02
C PRO A 30 14.82 -14.12 1.07
N PRO A 31 16.00 -14.75 1.07
CA PRO A 31 16.29 -15.88 0.17
C PRO A 31 15.37 -17.09 0.33
N ALA A 32 14.90 -17.36 1.55
CA ALA A 32 14.16 -18.58 1.88
C ALA A 32 12.64 -18.43 1.83
N PHE A 33 12.11 -17.21 1.89
CA PHE A 33 10.67 -16.94 1.91
C PHE A 33 10.37 -15.51 1.47
N GLY A 34 9.11 -15.23 1.20
CA GLY A 34 8.61 -13.87 1.00
C GLY A 34 7.37 -13.64 1.85
N ALA A 35 7.20 -12.41 2.30
CA ALA A 35 6.00 -11.98 2.99
C ALA A 35 5.63 -10.59 2.53
N ALA A 36 4.33 -10.30 2.45
CA ALA A 36 3.85 -8.97 2.19
C ALA A 36 2.59 -8.72 3.02
N ILE A 37 2.50 -7.52 3.58
CA ILE A 37 1.25 -6.94 4.07
C ILE A 37 1.02 -5.71 3.22
N SER A 38 -0.17 -5.59 2.64
CA SER A 38 -0.51 -4.45 1.80
C SER A 38 -1.88 -3.91 2.12
N GLU A 39 -2.09 -2.63 1.83
CA GLU A 39 -3.35 -1.94 2.05
C GLU A 39 -3.68 -1.08 0.83
N SER A 40 -4.92 -1.14 0.37
CA SER A 40 -5.42 -0.17 -0.60
C SER A 40 -6.11 0.95 0.15
N PHE A 41 -5.78 2.20 -0.14
CA PHE A 41 -6.37 3.33 0.57
C PHE A 41 -6.72 4.48 -0.39
N VAL A 42 -7.71 5.27 0.01
CA VAL A 42 -8.04 6.55 -0.61
C VAL A 42 -7.56 7.68 0.29
N VAL A 43 -6.96 8.70 -0.29
CA VAL A 43 -6.65 9.95 0.40
C VAL A 43 -7.96 10.72 0.58
N THR A 44 -8.22 11.16 1.80
CA THR A 44 -9.34 12.01 2.19
C THR A 44 -8.80 13.38 2.63
N GLU A 45 -9.69 14.33 2.92
CA GLU A 45 -9.29 15.63 3.46
C GLU A 45 -8.59 15.55 4.84
N LYS A 46 -8.73 14.42 5.56
CA LYS A 46 -8.24 14.26 6.94
C LYS A 46 -7.18 13.15 7.10
N GLY A 47 -6.76 12.51 6.01
CA GLY A 47 -5.81 11.39 6.06
C GLY A 47 -6.09 10.33 5.00
N GLY A 48 -5.82 9.06 5.30
CA GLY A 48 -6.12 7.93 4.41
C GLY A 48 -7.19 7.02 5.00
N GLU A 49 -8.10 6.53 4.17
CA GLU A 49 -9.12 5.54 4.53
C GLU A 49 -8.92 4.24 3.77
N ARG A 50 -9.07 3.10 4.46
CA ARG A 50 -8.89 1.75 3.88
C ARG A 50 -10.03 1.46 2.92
N LEU A 51 -9.69 0.95 1.74
CA LEU A 51 -10.67 0.50 0.75
C LEU A 51 -11.07 -0.97 0.96
N ALA A 52 -10.35 -1.69 1.80
CA ALA A 52 -10.66 -3.07 2.17
C ALA A 52 -10.57 -3.26 3.69
N ASP A 53 -11.48 -4.04 4.25
CA ASP A 53 -11.41 -4.47 5.64
C ASP A 53 -11.06 -5.96 5.73
N VAL A 54 -9.76 -6.23 5.63
CA VAL A 54 -9.18 -7.57 5.76
C VAL A 54 -8.16 -7.61 6.89
N ALA A 55 -7.85 -8.81 7.39
CA ALA A 55 -6.86 -9.00 8.43
C ALA A 55 -5.47 -8.50 7.95
N ARG A 56 -4.77 -7.76 8.80
CA ARG A 56 -3.44 -7.19 8.55
C ARG A 56 -2.36 -7.92 9.34
N GLU A 57 -2.46 -9.24 9.34
CA GLU A 57 -1.60 -10.15 10.10
C GLU A 57 -1.25 -11.37 9.26
N LEU A 58 -0.27 -12.14 9.74
CA LEU A 58 0.04 -13.43 9.15
C LEU A 58 -1.08 -14.41 9.52
N ILE A 59 -1.84 -14.85 8.52
CA ILE A 59 -2.83 -15.91 8.70
C ILE A 59 -2.12 -17.25 8.56
N VAL A 60 -2.22 -18.08 9.59
CA VAL A 60 -1.76 -19.47 9.58
C VAL A 60 -2.96 -20.36 9.25
N VAL A 61 -2.76 -21.35 8.38
CA VAL A 61 -3.79 -22.30 7.95
C VAL A 61 -3.31 -23.71 8.34
N ASP A 62 -4.20 -24.49 8.95
CA ASP A 62 -3.97 -25.89 9.34
C ASP A 62 -4.17 -26.87 8.18
#